data_AF-A0A1A7X175-F1
#
_entry.id   AF-A0A1A7X175-F1
#
_cell.length_a   1.000
_cell.length_b   1.000
_cell.length_c   1.000
_cell.angle_alpha   90.00
_cell.angle_beta   90.00
_cell.angle_gamma   90.00
#
_symmetry.space_group_name_H-M   'P 1'
#
loop_
_entity.id
_entity.type
_entity.pdbx_description
1 polymer ?
#
loop_
_entity_poly.entity_id
_entity_poly.type
_entity_poly.pdbx_seq_one_letter_code
_entity_poly.pdbx_strand_id
1 'polypeptide(L)'
;RMDDASGQTANVPCEKSEHVPAEEEKLLLDRYLEPDLDSDSDLYLDPDRNSDLDLDPDPANVEDNDLMHNVEVAVQVGSTSESAVNTQLDWESQVAAMYEYSSKLKEEYNHLVKKQQEEAEAKEKHKQQLQKKKEETIQQHQALLEKLESLRVKLQLNDPKAARKNFLSKKQDMTSEKTRAEEERNRLVKEMEESDGKLTALRTEQYKEQQQWKEELEELRQELERVRRKAQATQLKALQDEVTAVEKQRDVAMFHIEAWLGEVTQYLNVLRVEFPQQYHMERAKWEKKEGLVRKNKTDLQSRFQELLQQLHQGRELESLPRINVPPLPQIPLADLRFCQVMQSLAPPPPPPHPLHQPLPLQRHPHYYPPRYRHPP
;
A
#
# COMPACT_ATOMS: atom_id res chain seq x y z
N ARG A 1 61.64 -8.74 -19.57
CA ARG A 1 61.25 -7.46 -20.22
C ARG A 1 59.74 -7.55 -20.38
N MET A 2 58.94 -6.84 -19.58
CA MET A 2 58.84 -5.37 -19.49
C MET A 2 58.33 -4.80 -20.83
N ASP A 3 57.16 -4.16 -20.92
CA ASP A 3 56.16 -3.81 -19.88
C ASP A 3 54.74 -3.82 -20.48
N ASP A 4 53.73 -4.20 -19.69
CA ASP A 4 52.31 -3.96 -19.99
C ASP A 4 51.73 -2.99 -18.98
N ALA A 5 51.30 -1.83 -19.45
CA ALA A 5 50.75 -0.77 -18.62
C ALA A 5 49.21 -0.83 -18.56
N SER A 6 48.72 -1.20 -17.38
CA SER A 6 47.81 -0.38 -16.57
C SER A 6 46.71 0.43 -17.32
N GLY A 7 45.51 -0.16 -17.39
CA GLY A 7 44.26 0.54 -17.69
C GLY A 7 43.22 0.24 -16.61
N GLN A 8 43.08 1.13 -15.63
CA GLN A 8 42.12 0.98 -14.54
C GLN A 8 40.70 1.30 -15.01
N THR A 9 39.77 0.35 -14.86
CA THR A 9 38.33 0.63 -14.78
C THR A 9 37.81 0.12 -13.44
N ALA A 10 37.06 0.96 -12.73
CA ALA A 10 36.69 0.71 -11.35
C ALA A 10 35.69 -0.45 -11.23
N ASN A 11 35.97 -1.39 -10.33
CA ASN A 11 34.98 -2.34 -9.84
C ASN A 11 33.91 -1.59 -9.04
N VAL A 12 32.67 -1.58 -9.53
CA VAL A 12 31.50 -1.25 -8.73
C VAL A 12 31.09 -2.52 -7.97
N PRO A 13 31.04 -2.53 -6.63
CA PRO A 13 30.50 -3.65 -5.89
C PRO A 13 29.00 -3.79 -6.16
N CYS A 14 28.57 -4.95 -6.64
CA CYS A 14 27.16 -5.30 -6.73
C CYS A 14 26.68 -5.69 -5.33
N GLU A 15 26.11 -4.74 -4.58
CA GLU A 15 25.43 -5.03 -3.33
C GLU A 15 24.12 -5.80 -3.60
N LYS A 16 24.18 -7.13 -3.47
CA LYS A 16 22.99 -7.96 -3.33
C LYS A 16 22.30 -7.64 -1.99
N SER A 17 21.22 -6.89 -2.03
CA SER A 17 20.23 -6.87 -0.94
C SER A 17 19.24 -8.03 -1.13
N GLU A 18 19.47 -9.16 -0.46
CA GLU A 18 18.53 -10.28 -0.38
C GLU A 18 17.83 -10.28 1.00
N HIS A 19 16.62 -9.70 1.08
CA HIS A 19 15.75 -9.56 2.28
C HIS A 19 14.29 -9.23 1.86
N VAL A 20 13.19 -9.77 2.44
CA VAL A 20 13.04 -10.98 3.26
C VAL A 20 11.98 -11.96 2.69
N PRO A 21 10.64 -11.84 2.87
CA PRO A 21 9.83 -13.05 2.99
C PRO A 21 8.73 -13.23 1.92
N ALA A 22 8.54 -14.48 1.48
CA ALA A 22 7.44 -14.89 0.61
C ALA A 22 6.47 -15.89 1.27
N GLU A 23 6.58 -16.16 2.58
CA GLU A 23 5.86 -17.25 3.25
C GLU A 23 4.95 -16.86 4.43
N GLU A 24 4.96 -15.62 4.92
CA GLU A 24 4.20 -15.26 6.15
C GLU A 24 2.70 -14.99 5.93
N GLU A 25 2.24 -14.61 4.73
CA GLU A 25 0.81 -14.37 4.47
C GLU A 25 -0.04 -15.66 4.35
N LYS A 26 0.58 -16.85 4.31
CA LYS A 26 -0.15 -18.11 4.08
C LYS A 26 -0.59 -18.84 5.36
N LEU A 27 -0.29 -18.31 6.55
CA LEU A 27 -0.57 -18.95 7.85
C LEU A 27 -1.64 -18.23 8.70
N LEU A 28 -2.32 -17.21 8.17
CA LEU A 28 -3.33 -16.44 8.91
C LEU A 28 -4.79 -16.80 8.59
N LEU A 29 -5.06 -17.65 7.59
CA LEU A 29 -6.43 -17.94 7.13
C LEU A 29 -7.07 -19.20 7.74
N ASP A 30 -6.33 -19.99 8.52
CA ASP A 30 -6.73 -21.35 8.94
C ASP A 30 -7.05 -21.46 10.45
N ARG A 31 -7.58 -20.38 11.05
CA ARG A 31 -7.92 -20.34 12.50
C ARG A 31 -9.22 -19.61 12.83
N TYR A 32 -10.28 -19.84 12.06
CA TYR A 32 -11.65 -19.53 12.48
C TYR A 32 -12.61 -20.63 12.02
N LEU A 33 -12.60 -21.73 12.77
CA LEU A 33 -13.61 -22.78 12.74
C LEU A 33 -13.91 -23.19 14.19
N GLU A 34 -15.02 -22.70 14.73
CA GLU A 34 -15.74 -23.37 15.83
C GLU A 34 -17.26 -23.29 15.58
N PRO A 35 -18.05 -24.24 16.11
CA PRO A 35 -19.36 -24.59 15.55
C PRO A 35 -20.55 -23.97 16.30
N ASP A 36 -21.67 -23.80 15.59
CA ASP A 36 -22.98 -23.55 16.18
C ASP A 36 -23.59 -24.83 16.77
N LEU A 37 -24.13 -24.75 18.00
CA LEU A 37 -25.03 -25.74 18.58
C LEU A 37 -26.16 -25.08 19.39
N ASP A 38 -27.38 -25.28 18.88
CA ASP A 38 -28.63 -25.67 19.56
C ASP A 38 -29.27 -24.85 20.71
N SER A 39 -30.61 -24.76 20.58
CA SER A 39 -31.64 -24.83 21.63
C SER A 39 -31.71 -23.73 22.74
N ASP A 40 -32.87 -23.38 23.30
CA ASP A 40 -34.23 -23.79 22.96
C ASP A 40 -35.27 -22.70 23.26
N SER A 41 -36.42 -22.93 22.63
CA SER A 41 -37.79 -22.59 23.01
C SER A 41 -38.07 -22.22 24.48
N ASP A 42 -38.98 -21.25 24.72
CA ASP A 42 -40.11 -21.53 25.61
C ASP A 42 -41.35 -20.63 25.44
N LEU A 43 -42.52 -21.18 25.77
CA LEU A 43 -43.84 -20.58 25.51
C LEU A 43 -44.24 -19.47 26.49
N TYR A 44 -45.04 -18.52 25.98
CA TYR A 44 -45.72 -17.51 26.79
C TYR A 44 -47.23 -17.84 26.89
N LEU A 45 -47.72 -18.11 28.10
CA LEU A 45 -49.14 -18.16 28.43
C LEU A 45 -49.44 -17.24 29.62
N ASP A 46 -50.13 -16.13 29.34
CA ASP A 46 -51.00 -15.43 30.31
C ASP A 46 -52.25 -16.31 30.52
N PRO A 47 -52.94 -16.29 31.68
CA PRO A 47 -53.88 -15.17 31.86
C PRO A 47 -54.19 -14.72 33.31
N ASP A 48 -55.04 -13.68 33.35
CA ASP A 48 -56.00 -13.30 34.40
C ASP A 48 -55.52 -12.59 35.69
N ARG A 49 -56.41 -11.95 36.48
CA ARG A 49 -57.53 -11.03 36.17
C ARG A 49 -57.98 -10.34 37.47
N ASN A 50 -58.44 -9.10 37.35
CA ASN A 50 -58.87 -8.20 38.45
C ASN A 50 -59.89 -8.81 39.44
N SER A 51 -59.82 -8.38 40.71
CA SER A 51 -60.85 -7.59 41.46
C SER A 51 -60.30 -7.37 42.89
N ASP A 52 -60.10 -6.15 43.39
CA ASP A 52 -61.10 -5.17 43.89
C ASP A 52 -61.94 -5.70 45.07
N LEU A 53 -61.74 -5.12 46.27
CA LEU A 53 -62.74 -4.30 46.98
C LEU A 53 -62.18 -3.76 48.31
N ASP A 54 -62.44 -2.48 48.59
CA ASP A 54 -62.15 -1.80 49.85
C ASP A 54 -63.11 -2.24 50.98
N LEU A 55 -62.73 -1.93 52.24
CA LEU A 55 -63.62 -1.42 53.29
C LEU A 55 -62.82 -1.06 54.57
N ASP A 56 -62.78 0.23 54.92
CA ASP A 56 -62.37 0.71 56.25
C ASP A 56 -63.41 0.33 57.32
N PRO A 57 -63.02 0.34 58.61
CA PRO A 57 -63.60 1.37 59.47
C PRO A 57 -62.64 1.97 60.51
N ASP A 58 -62.89 3.23 60.89
CA ASP A 58 -62.23 3.95 61.98
C ASP A 58 -63.26 4.23 63.11
N PRO A 59 -62.95 3.98 64.41
CA PRO A 59 -63.87 4.21 65.52
C PRO A 59 -63.56 5.48 66.33
N ALA A 60 -64.58 6.32 66.57
CA ALA A 60 -64.46 7.50 67.42
C ALA A 60 -64.99 7.26 68.85
N ASN A 61 -64.07 7.39 69.81
CA ASN A 61 -64.16 8.12 71.08
C ASN A 61 -65.43 8.03 71.98
N VAL A 62 -65.21 7.74 73.28
CA VAL A 62 -66.12 8.13 74.37
C VAL A 62 -65.27 8.70 75.51
N GLU A 63 -65.67 9.88 75.99
CA GLU A 63 -64.96 10.64 77.02
C GLU A 63 -65.29 10.19 78.46
N ASP A 64 -64.38 10.56 79.35
CA ASP A 64 -64.44 10.39 80.81
C ASP A 64 -65.18 11.58 81.45
N ASN A 65 -65.88 11.36 82.58
CA ASN A 65 -66.03 12.39 83.62
C ASN A 65 -66.60 11.87 84.95
N ASP A 66 -66.11 12.47 86.02
CA ASP A 66 -66.23 12.05 87.41
C ASP A 66 -66.86 13.17 88.27
N LEU A 67 -67.70 12.84 89.26
CA LEU A 67 -68.09 13.77 90.32
C LEU A 67 -68.62 13.05 91.57
N MET A 68 -68.57 13.73 92.72
CA MET A 68 -68.14 13.11 93.98
C MET A 68 -68.95 13.60 95.21
N HIS A 69 -68.77 12.92 96.37
CA HIS A 69 -69.21 13.29 97.74
C HIS A 69 -70.72 13.20 98.08
N ASN A 70 -71.16 13.20 99.35
CA ASN A 70 -70.76 12.49 100.59
C ASN A 70 -71.83 12.87 101.65
N VAL A 71 -72.08 12.03 102.67
CA VAL A 71 -73.09 12.29 103.72
C VAL A 71 -72.44 12.37 105.09
N GLU A 72 -72.77 13.40 105.87
CA GLU A 72 -72.35 13.57 107.26
C GLU A 72 -73.55 13.92 108.14
N VAL A 73 -73.57 13.41 109.38
CA VAL A 73 -74.72 13.46 110.31
C VAL A 73 -74.34 14.25 111.56
N ALA A 74 -75.23 15.14 112.00
CA ALA A 74 -75.00 16.06 113.12
C ALA A 74 -75.19 15.42 114.51
N VAL A 75 -74.51 16.01 115.49
CA VAL A 75 -74.46 15.62 116.92
C VAL A 75 -75.60 16.25 117.72
N GLN A 76 -76.09 15.59 118.77
CA GLN A 76 -76.68 16.26 119.95
C GLN A 76 -76.42 15.44 121.23
N VAL A 77 -76.08 16.12 122.33
CA VAL A 77 -75.74 15.54 123.65
C VAL A 77 -76.62 16.14 124.75
N GLY A 78 -76.93 15.36 125.80
CA GLY A 78 -77.53 15.79 127.07
C GLY A 78 -78.29 14.64 127.75
N SER A 79 -78.29 14.46 129.08
CA SER A 79 -77.63 15.20 130.17
C SER A 79 -77.38 14.28 131.38
N THR A 80 -76.47 14.67 132.27
CA THR A 80 -76.12 13.99 133.54
C THR A 80 -76.99 14.43 134.73
N SER A 81 -77.17 13.54 135.71
CA SER A 81 -77.56 13.79 137.12
C SER A 81 -76.97 12.65 137.97
N GLU A 82 -75.89 12.81 138.74
CA GLU A 82 -75.80 13.39 140.10
C GLU A 82 -76.61 12.69 141.21
N SER A 83 -75.94 11.95 142.11
CA SER A 83 -75.71 12.35 143.53
C SER A 83 -75.33 11.17 144.46
N ALA A 84 -74.40 11.44 145.39
CA ALA A 84 -73.94 10.76 146.63
C ALA A 84 -74.53 9.38 147.06
N VAL A 85 -73.80 8.48 147.74
CA VAL A 85 -73.20 8.64 149.10
C VAL A 85 -72.13 7.56 149.38
N ASN A 86 -71.05 7.93 150.10
CA ASN A 86 -70.24 7.19 151.11
C ASN A 86 -70.30 5.63 151.10
N THR A 87 -69.23 4.83 151.07
CA THR A 87 -67.94 4.88 151.81
C THR A 87 -67.03 3.73 151.31
N GLN A 88 -65.69 3.85 151.32
CA GLN A 88 -64.68 2.83 151.77
C GLN A 88 -63.31 2.88 151.07
N LEU A 89 -62.34 2.21 151.71
CA LEU A 89 -60.92 2.14 151.41
C LEU A 89 -60.61 1.10 150.31
N ASP A 90 -59.96 1.50 149.21
CA ASP A 90 -58.90 0.76 148.49
C ASP A 90 -58.42 1.56 147.26
N TRP A 91 -57.47 2.48 147.46
CA TRP A 91 -56.99 3.38 146.40
C TRP A 91 -55.85 2.78 145.56
N GLU A 92 -55.13 1.76 146.05
CA GLU A 92 -54.05 1.10 145.32
C GLU A 92 -54.61 0.25 144.17
N SER A 93 -55.68 -0.49 144.43
CA SER A 93 -56.42 -1.26 143.41
C SER A 93 -56.95 -0.37 142.28
N GLN A 94 -57.47 0.83 142.61
CA GLN A 94 -57.98 1.77 141.61
C GLN A 94 -56.88 2.36 140.73
N VAL A 95 -55.69 2.63 141.28
CA VAL A 95 -54.53 3.09 140.50
C VAL A 95 -53.96 1.96 139.64
N ALA A 96 -53.89 0.72 140.15
CA ALA A 96 -53.50 -0.45 139.36
C ALA A 96 -54.44 -0.68 138.17
N ALA A 97 -55.76 -0.67 138.40
CA ALA A 97 -56.77 -0.79 137.34
C ALA A 97 -56.67 0.35 136.30
N MET A 98 -56.32 1.57 136.73
CA MET A 98 -56.06 2.70 135.81
C MET A 98 -54.80 2.48 134.96
N TYR A 99 -53.72 1.91 135.52
CA TYR A 99 -52.52 1.56 134.74
C TYR A 99 -52.77 0.41 133.77
N GLU A 100 -53.50 -0.64 134.17
CA GLU A 100 -53.91 -1.72 133.28
C GLU A 100 -54.82 -1.21 132.15
N TYR A 101 -55.80 -0.36 132.47
CA TYR A 101 -56.66 0.27 131.48
C TYR A 101 -55.87 1.18 130.53
N SER A 102 -54.90 1.95 131.04
CA SER A 102 -54.01 2.79 130.23
C SER A 102 -53.09 1.97 129.32
N SER A 103 -52.56 0.83 129.80
CA SER A 103 -51.80 -0.11 128.96
C SER A 103 -52.68 -0.69 127.86
N LYS A 104 -53.86 -1.19 128.22
CA LYS A 104 -54.82 -1.76 127.26
C LYS A 104 -55.29 -0.72 126.23
N LEU A 105 -55.59 0.51 126.64
CA LEU A 105 -55.98 1.59 125.74
C LEU A 105 -54.83 1.99 124.80
N LYS A 106 -53.59 2.00 125.30
CA LYS A 106 -52.39 2.22 124.49
C LYS A 106 -52.13 1.08 123.50
N GLU A 107 -52.37 -0.17 123.90
CA GLU A 107 -52.30 -1.35 123.04
C GLU A 107 -53.37 -1.31 121.94
N GLU A 108 -54.64 -1.01 122.28
CA GLU A 108 -55.74 -0.83 121.31
C GLU A 108 -55.45 0.33 120.34
N TYR A 109 -54.94 1.47 120.83
CA TYR A 109 -54.53 2.60 119.98
C TYR A 109 -53.39 2.20 119.02
N ASN A 110 -52.33 1.56 119.54
CA ASN A 110 -51.22 1.09 118.72
C ASN A 110 -51.67 0.03 117.69
N HIS A 111 -52.60 -0.85 118.07
CA HIS A 111 -53.17 -1.86 117.18
C HIS A 111 -54.04 -1.20 116.09
N LEU A 112 -54.85 -0.18 116.43
CA LEU A 112 -55.64 0.58 115.47
C LEU A 112 -54.76 1.37 114.49
N VAL A 113 -53.72 2.05 114.97
CA VAL A 113 -52.74 2.76 114.13
C VAL A 113 -52.00 1.78 113.21
N LYS A 114 -51.56 0.62 113.74
CA LYS A 114 -50.92 -0.42 112.94
C LYS A 114 -51.85 -0.96 111.86
N LYS A 115 -53.11 -1.24 112.19
CA LYS A 115 -54.14 -1.69 111.24
C LYS A 115 -54.43 -0.63 110.17
N GLN A 116 -54.49 0.65 110.54
CA GLN A 116 -54.68 1.77 109.60
C GLN A 116 -53.48 1.88 108.64
N GLN A 117 -52.25 1.71 109.14
CA GLN A 117 -51.04 1.69 108.33
C GLN A 117 -51.03 0.49 107.37
N GLU A 118 -51.34 -0.72 107.84
CA GLU A 118 -51.44 -1.92 107.01
C GLU A 118 -52.52 -1.79 105.92
N GLU A 119 -53.67 -1.19 106.25
CA GLU A 119 -54.74 -0.92 105.28
C GLU A 119 -54.35 0.16 104.26
N ALA A 120 -53.65 1.22 104.68
CA ALA A 120 -53.12 2.25 103.80
C ALA A 120 -52.07 1.68 102.84
N GLU A 121 -51.15 0.85 103.34
CA GLU A 121 -50.19 0.13 102.50
C GLU A 121 -50.85 -0.86 101.54
N ALA A 122 -51.90 -1.56 101.96
CA ALA A 122 -52.65 -2.47 101.09
C ALA A 122 -53.38 -1.70 99.98
N LYS A 123 -53.99 -0.56 100.29
CA LYS A 123 -54.61 0.35 99.32
C LYS A 123 -53.59 0.92 98.33
N GLU A 124 -52.43 1.36 98.80
CA GLU A 124 -51.37 1.89 97.93
C GLU A 124 -50.76 0.77 97.04
N LYS A 125 -50.54 -0.44 97.58
CA LYS A 125 -50.12 -1.61 96.77
C LYS A 125 -51.16 -1.96 95.71
N HIS A 126 -52.46 -1.94 96.04
CA HIS A 126 -53.53 -2.17 95.06
C HIS A 126 -53.56 -1.07 93.98
N LYS A 127 -53.41 0.20 94.36
CA LYS A 127 -53.35 1.33 93.42
C LYS A 127 -52.16 1.20 92.46
N GLN A 128 -50.98 0.86 92.97
CA GLN A 128 -49.79 0.60 92.17
C GLN A 128 -49.97 -0.59 91.22
N GLN A 129 -50.61 -1.68 91.68
CA GLN A 129 -50.92 -2.83 90.83
C GLN A 129 -51.90 -2.47 89.71
N LEU A 130 -52.92 -1.65 89.99
CA LEU A 130 -53.89 -1.19 89.00
C LEU A 130 -53.24 -0.26 87.96
N GLN A 131 -52.40 0.68 88.43
CA GLN A 131 -51.63 1.58 87.56
C GLN A 131 -50.66 0.81 86.67
N LYS A 132 -49.89 -0.13 87.23
CA LYS A 132 -49.01 -1.02 86.46
C LYS A 132 -49.79 -1.80 85.39
N LYS A 133 -50.95 -2.35 85.72
CA LYS A 133 -51.79 -3.07 84.76
C LYS A 133 -52.29 -2.16 83.63
N LYS A 134 -52.61 -0.89 83.92
CA LYS A 134 -52.98 0.13 82.92
C LYS A 134 -51.80 0.48 82.00
N GLU A 135 -50.59 0.63 82.55
CA GLU A 135 -49.38 0.89 81.79
C GLU A 135 -49.02 -0.29 80.88
N GLU A 136 -49.14 -1.53 81.38
CA GLU A 136 -48.92 -2.75 80.59
C GLU A 136 -49.92 -2.87 79.43
N THR A 137 -51.21 -2.57 79.61
CA THR A 137 -52.17 -2.57 78.49
C THR A 137 -51.92 -1.45 77.48
N ILE A 138 -51.49 -0.26 77.93
CA ILE A 138 -51.11 0.84 77.02
C ILE A 138 -49.89 0.44 76.19
N GLN A 139 -48.85 -0.13 76.81
CA GLN A 139 -47.65 -0.61 76.10
C GLN A 139 -47.99 -1.72 75.09
N GLN A 140 -48.87 -2.66 75.46
CA GLN A 140 -49.33 -3.71 74.54
C GLN A 140 -50.10 -3.13 73.35
N HIS A 141 -50.99 -2.15 73.58
CA HIS A 141 -51.74 -1.49 72.52
C HIS A 141 -50.82 -0.70 71.58
N GLN A 142 -49.88 0.08 72.14
CA GLN A 142 -48.87 0.82 71.39
C GLN A 142 -48.03 -0.10 70.49
N ALA A 143 -47.54 -1.22 71.04
CA ALA A 143 -46.77 -2.22 70.28
C ALA A 143 -47.60 -2.96 69.20
N LEU A 144 -48.93 -2.99 69.31
CA LEU A 144 -49.81 -3.49 68.26
C LEU A 144 -50.01 -2.44 67.14
N LEU A 145 -50.19 -1.17 67.48
CA LEU A 145 -50.26 -0.06 66.52
C LEU A 145 -48.98 0.04 65.69
N GLU A 146 -47.81 -0.01 66.32
CA GLU A 146 -46.51 0.01 65.63
C GLU A 146 -46.33 -1.18 64.65
N LYS A 147 -46.85 -2.36 65.01
CA LYS A 147 -46.86 -3.53 64.12
C LYS A 147 -47.83 -3.36 62.95
N LEU A 148 -49.02 -2.81 63.19
CA LEU A 148 -50.00 -2.52 62.13
C LEU A 148 -49.44 -1.50 61.13
N GLU A 149 -48.80 -0.43 61.61
CA GLU A 149 -48.18 0.57 60.73
C GLU A 149 -47.00 -0.02 59.94
N SER A 150 -46.16 -0.85 60.58
CA SER A 150 -45.10 -1.60 59.86
C SER A 150 -45.66 -2.50 58.76
N LEU A 151 -46.81 -3.15 58.99
CA LEU A 151 -47.47 -3.98 57.98
C LEU A 151 -48.11 -3.13 56.87
N ARG A 152 -48.73 -1.99 57.21
CA ARG A 152 -49.30 -1.03 56.26
C ARG A 152 -48.24 -0.51 55.29
N VAL A 153 -47.10 -0.05 55.81
CA VAL A 153 -45.97 0.43 55.01
C VAL A 153 -45.38 -0.68 54.13
N LYS A 154 -45.21 -1.89 54.67
CA LYS A 154 -44.73 -3.04 53.87
C LYS A 154 -45.67 -3.42 52.73
N LEU A 155 -47.00 -3.36 52.97
CA LEU A 155 -48.00 -3.65 51.94
C LEU A 155 -48.03 -2.58 50.85
N GLN A 156 -47.94 -1.29 51.22
CA GLN A 156 -47.85 -0.18 50.26
C GLN A 156 -46.58 -0.25 49.39
N LEU A 157 -45.44 -0.62 49.98
CA LEU A 157 -44.19 -0.84 49.23
C LEU A 157 -44.20 -2.11 48.38
N ASN A 158 -45.14 -3.03 48.63
CA ASN A 158 -45.35 -4.26 47.88
C ASN A 158 -46.62 -4.20 47.01
N ASP A 159 -46.94 -3.05 46.40
CA ASP A 159 -48.08 -2.95 45.48
C ASP A 159 -47.84 -3.81 44.22
N PRO A 160 -48.59 -4.90 44.00
CA PRO A 160 -48.41 -5.77 42.85
C PRO A 160 -48.78 -5.06 41.53
N LYS A 161 -49.64 -4.02 41.56
CA LYS A 161 -49.99 -3.23 40.37
C LYS A 161 -48.78 -2.41 39.90
N ALA A 162 -48.08 -1.76 40.83
CA ALA A 162 -46.83 -1.05 40.54
C ALA A 162 -45.72 -2.00 40.04
N ALA A 163 -45.56 -3.15 40.69
CA ALA A 163 -44.58 -4.17 40.26
C ALA A 163 -44.86 -4.69 38.84
N ARG A 164 -46.13 -5.03 38.53
CA ARG A 164 -46.54 -5.49 37.18
C ARG A 164 -46.32 -4.41 36.12
N LYS A 165 -46.61 -3.14 36.42
CA LYS A 165 -46.33 -2.01 35.51
C LYS A 165 -44.84 -1.87 35.22
N ASN A 166 -43.99 -1.90 36.24
CA ASN A 166 -42.53 -1.82 36.08
C ASN A 166 -41.97 -3.01 35.28
N PHE A 167 -42.47 -4.22 35.52
CA PHE A 167 -42.10 -5.40 34.74
C PHE A 167 -42.48 -5.27 33.26
N LEU A 168 -43.71 -4.83 32.96
CA LEU A 168 -44.17 -4.62 31.58
C LEU A 168 -43.40 -3.51 30.86
N SER A 169 -43.13 -2.38 31.54
CA SER A 169 -42.26 -1.32 31.00
C SER A 169 -40.89 -1.88 30.68
N LYS A 170 -40.22 -2.52 31.64
CA LYS A 170 -38.88 -3.09 31.44
C LYS A 170 -38.84 -4.14 30.34
N LYS A 171 -39.90 -4.95 30.18
CA LYS A 171 -40.04 -5.90 29.07
C LYS A 171 -40.12 -5.17 27.73
N GLN A 172 -40.95 -4.12 27.64
CA GLN A 172 -41.07 -3.28 26.45
C GLN A 172 -39.73 -2.58 26.11
N ASP A 173 -39.08 -1.97 27.10
CA ASP A 173 -37.79 -1.30 26.97
C ASP A 173 -36.75 -2.29 26.42
N MET A 174 -36.60 -3.46 27.06
CA MET A 174 -35.70 -4.53 26.60
C MET A 174 -36.00 -5.03 25.19
N THR A 175 -37.28 -5.14 24.80
CA THR A 175 -37.63 -5.48 23.40
C THR A 175 -37.26 -4.39 22.41
N SER A 176 -37.44 -3.11 22.78
CA SER A 176 -37.07 -1.98 21.92
C SER A 176 -35.55 -1.81 21.78
N GLU A 177 -34.80 -2.14 22.84
CA GLU A 177 -33.34 -2.16 22.81
C GLU A 177 -32.83 -3.32 21.95
N LYS A 178 -33.43 -4.52 22.08
CA LYS A 178 -33.13 -5.67 21.22
C LYS A 178 -33.35 -5.35 19.74
N THR A 179 -34.46 -4.69 19.38
CA THR A 179 -34.70 -4.30 17.98
C THR A 179 -33.70 -3.25 17.51
N ARG A 180 -33.34 -2.25 18.34
CA ARG A 180 -32.34 -1.24 17.98
C ARG A 180 -30.96 -1.84 17.76
N ALA A 181 -30.52 -2.72 18.66
CA ALA A 181 -29.23 -3.41 18.55
C ALA A 181 -29.17 -4.31 17.30
N GLU A 182 -30.28 -4.97 16.95
CA GLU A 182 -30.38 -5.79 15.74
C GLU A 182 -30.39 -4.93 14.46
N GLU A 183 -31.05 -3.78 14.45
CA GLU A 183 -30.97 -2.79 13.36
C GLU A 183 -29.55 -2.26 13.18
N GLU A 184 -28.85 -1.94 14.27
CA GLU A 184 -27.46 -1.49 14.25
C GLU A 184 -26.52 -2.58 13.75
N ARG A 185 -26.68 -3.83 14.21
CA ARG A 185 -25.94 -5.00 13.69
C ARG A 185 -26.13 -5.15 12.18
N ASN A 186 -27.37 -5.09 11.69
CA ASN A 186 -27.67 -5.20 10.26
C ASN A 186 -27.12 -4.02 9.44
N ARG A 187 -27.04 -2.82 10.03
CA ARG A 187 -26.37 -1.67 9.40
C ARG A 187 -24.87 -1.89 9.28
N LEU A 188 -24.21 -2.31 10.36
CA LEU A 188 -22.76 -2.55 10.37
C LEU A 188 -22.35 -3.67 9.39
N VAL A 189 -23.15 -4.74 9.27
CA VAL A 189 -22.92 -5.80 8.27
C VAL A 189 -22.93 -5.23 6.84
N LYS A 190 -23.90 -4.37 6.49
CA LYS A 190 -23.95 -3.73 5.16
C LYS A 190 -22.78 -2.78 4.92
N GLU A 191 -22.39 -2.00 5.93
CA GLU A 191 -21.23 -1.10 5.82
C GLU A 191 -19.92 -1.90 5.61
N MET A 192 -19.78 -3.06 6.25
CA MET A 192 -18.69 -4.02 6.01
C MET A 192 -18.74 -4.60 4.60
N GLU A 193 -19.87 -5.16 4.16
CA GLU A 193 -20.06 -5.72 2.80
C GLU A 193 -19.77 -4.68 1.70
N GLU A 194 -20.21 -3.44 1.88
CA GLU A 194 -19.88 -2.34 0.99
C GLU A 194 -18.37 -2.00 0.99
N SER A 195 -17.71 -2.08 2.14
CA SER A 195 -16.27 -1.82 2.25
C SER A 195 -15.46 -2.92 1.55
N ASP A 196 -15.83 -4.18 1.71
CA ASP A 196 -15.22 -5.33 1.02
C ASP A 196 -15.50 -5.27 -0.50
N GLY A 197 -16.69 -4.84 -0.91
CA GLY A 197 -17.01 -4.55 -2.30
C GLY A 197 -16.11 -3.47 -2.91
N LYS A 198 -15.83 -2.39 -2.16
CA LYS A 198 -14.91 -1.31 -2.59
C LYS A 198 -13.46 -1.80 -2.65
N LEU A 199 -13.00 -2.57 -1.66
CA LEU A 199 -11.65 -3.15 -1.62
C LEU A 199 -11.41 -4.16 -2.76
N THR A 200 -12.40 -5.03 -3.04
CA THR A 200 -12.31 -5.98 -4.15
C THR A 200 -12.33 -5.28 -5.50
N ALA A 201 -13.19 -4.27 -5.70
CA ALA A 201 -13.19 -3.45 -6.91
C ALA A 201 -11.81 -2.82 -7.17
N LEU A 202 -11.25 -2.10 -6.19
CA LEU A 202 -9.92 -1.48 -6.28
C LEU A 202 -8.81 -2.51 -6.56
N ARG A 203 -8.86 -3.69 -5.92
CA ARG A 203 -7.91 -4.78 -6.18
C ARG A 203 -7.99 -5.27 -7.62
N THR A 204 -9.19 -5.38 -8.21
CA THR A 204 -9.34 -5.75 -9.63
C THR A 204 -8.90 -4.67 -10.60
N GLU A 205 -9.05 -3.39 -10.23
CA GLU A 205 -8.57 -2.25 -11.02
C GLU A 205 -7.04 -2.21 -11.04
N GLN A 206 -6.41 -2.25 -9.87
CA GLN A 206 -4.95 -2.36 -9.71
C GLN A 206 -4.35 -3.55 -10.47
N TYR A 207 -5.02 -4.71 -10.46
CA TYR A 207 -4.59 -5.87 -11.23
C TYR A 207 -4.66 -5.63 -12.75
N LYS A 208 -5.71 -4.96 -13.24
CA LYS A 208 -5.85 -4.59 -14.66
C LYS A 208 -4.81 -3.56 -15.09
N GLU A 209 -4.59 -2.50 -14.31
CA GLU A 209 -3.55 -1.49 -14.59
C GLU A 209 -2.17 -2.13 -14.63
N GLN A 210 -1.84 -2.98 -13.65
CA GLN A 210 -0.58 -3.72 -13.63
C GLN A 210 -0.41 -4.63 -14.86
N GLN A 211 -1.50 -5.26 -15.32
CA GLN A 211 -1.47 -6.10 -16.51
C GLN A 211 -1.30 -5.27 -17.79
N GLN A 212 -1.99 -4.13 -17.92
CA GLN A 212 -1.83 -3.18 -19.02
C GLN A 212 -0.38 -2.67 -19.12
N TRP A 213 0.21 -2.23 -18.01
CA TRP A 213 1.62 -1.77 -18.01
C TRP A 213 2.61 -2.89 -18.38
N LYS A 214 2.33 -4.15 -18.02
CA LYS A 214 3.15 -5.29 -18.45
C LYS A 214 3.05 -5.52 -19.97
N GLU A 215 1.85 -5.40 -20.52
CA GLU A 215 1.59 -5.54 -21.97
C GLU A 215 2.24 -4.38 -22.76
N GLU A 216 2.06 -3.14 -22.33
CA GLU A 216 2.69 -1.95 -22.92
C GLU A 216 4.23 -2.01 -22.87
N LEU A 217 4.82 -2.43 -21.75
CA LEU A 217 6.27 -2.62 -21.62
C LEU A 217 6.80 -3.68 -22.59
N GLU A 218 6.02 -4.72 -22.85
CA GLU A 218 6.41 -5.80 -23.77
C GLU A 218 6.25 -5.37 -25.23
N GLU A 219 5.18 -4.64 -25.58
CA GLU A 219 5.04 -4.00 -26.90
C GLU A 219 6.19 -3.03 -27.19
N LEU A 220 6.55 -2.18 -26.23
CA LEU A 220 7.68 -1.24 -26.38
C LEU A 220 9.03 -1.94 -26.57
N ARG A 221 9.27 -3.08 -25.90
CA ARG A 221 10.47 -3.90 -26.12
C ARG A 221 10.49 -4.50 -27.53
N GLN A 222 9.36 -5.03 -27.99
CA GLN A 222 9.24 -5.62 -29.32
C GLN A 222 9.40 -4.55 -30.42
N GLU A 223 8.86 -3.36 -30.21
CA GLU A 223 9.01 -2.21 -31.10
C GLU A 223 10.47 -1.71 -31.14
N LEU A 224 11.14 -1.57 -29.99
CA LEU A 224 12.56 -1.24 -29.92
C LEU A 224 13.42 -2.25 -30.71
N GLU A 225 13.19 -3.55 -30.50
CA GLU A 225 13.91 -4.60 -31.20
C GLU A 225 13.56 -4.65 -32.69
N ARG A 226 12.33 -4.29 -33.08
CA ARG A 226 11.93 -4.13 -34.49
C ARG A 226 12.64 -2.95 -35.15
N VAL A 227 12.75 -1.81 -34.46
CA VAL A 227 13.47 -0.63 -34.95
C VAL A 227 14.96 -0.93 -35.07
N ARG A 228 15.56 -1.58 -34.06
CA ARG A 228 16.96 -2.04 -34.08
C ARG A 228 17.26 -2.90 -35.31
N ARG A 229 16.47 -3.95 -35.55
CA ARG A 229 16.62 -4.82 -36.73
C ARG A 229 16.45 -4.07 -38.05
N LYS A 230 15.48 -3.16 -38.15
CA LYS A 230 15.30 -2.32 -39.35
C LYS A 230 16.51 -1.42 -39.59
N ALA A 231 17.00 -0.73 -38.56
CA ALA A 231 18.16 0.17 -38.65
C ALA A 231 19.43 -0.58 -39.10
N GLN A 232 19.70 -1.75 -38.52
CA GLN A 232 20.81 -2.62 -38.91
C GLN A 232 20.66 -3.11 -40.37
N ALA A 233 19.45 -3.53 -40.78
CA ALA A 233 19.19 -3.95 -42.16
C ALA A 233 19.37 -2.79 -43.16
N THR A 234 18.94 -1.57 -42.83
CA THR A 234 19.16 -0.40 -43.68
C THR A 234 20.63 -0.01 -43.78
N GLN A 235 21.40 -0.09 -42.68
CA GLN A 235 22.82 0.20 -42.67
C GLN A 235 23.62 -0.82 -43.51
N LEU A 236 23.34 -2.12 -43.33
CA LEU A 236 23.97 -3.18 -44.12
C LEU A 236 23.64 -3.06 -45.61
N LYS A 237 22.39 -2.70 -45.95
CA LYS A 237 21.99 -2.46 -47.34
C LYS A 237 22.70 -1.24 -47.94
N ALA A 238 22.75 -0.12 -47.22
CA ALA A 238 23.46 1.08 -47.68
C ALA A 238 24.93 0.78 -47.96
N LEU A 239 25.62 0.05 -47.06
CA LEU A 239 27.00 -0.38 -47.27
C LEU A 239 27.15 -1.29 -48.50
N GLN A 240 26.21 -2.22 -48.72
CA GLN A 240 26.22 -3.09 -49.90
C GLN A 240 26.03 -2.30 -51.20
N ASP A 241 25.14 -1.30 -51.19
CA ASP A 241 24.89 -0.40 -52.32
C ASP A 241 26.12 0.49 -52.62
N GLU A 242 26.81 1.00 -51.58
CA GLU A 242 28.09 1.73 -51.69
C GLU A 242 29.22 0.88 -52.30
N VAL A 243 29.45 -0.33 -51.76
CA VAL A 243 30.42 -1.29 -52.31
C VAL A 243 30.11 -1.56 -53.77
N THR A 244 28.86 -1.89 -54.10
CA THR A 244 28.42 -2.16 -55.48
C THR A 244 28.65 -0.97 -56.41
N ALA A 245 28.46 0.27 -55.93
CA ALA A 245 28.72 1.48 -56.70
C ALA A 245 30.22 1.69 -56.99
N VAL A 246 31.07 1.47 -56.00
CA VAL A 246 32.54 1.55 -56.17
C VAL A 246 33.06 0.45 -57.10
N GLU A 247 32.54 -0.77 -57.00
CA GLU A 247 32.89 -1.86 -57.92
C GLU A 247 32.52 -1.52 -59.37
N LYS A 248 31.31 -0.98 -59.60
CA LYS A 248 30.93 -0.48 -60.93
C LYS A 248 31.85 0.64 -61.43
N GLN A 249 32.27 1.55 -60.54
CA GLN A 249 33.21 2.62 -60.90
C GLN A 249 34.59 2.04 -61.29
N ARG A 250 35.10 1.06 -60.53
CA ARG A 250 36.32 0.30 -60.83
C ARG A 250 36.21 -0.33 -62.22
N ASP A 251 35.13 -1.05 -62.48
CA ASP A 251 34.96 -1.84 -63.71
C ASP A 251 34.85 -0.94 -64.95
N VAL A 252 34.11 0.17 -64.87
CA VAL A 252 34.05 1.18 -65.95
C VAL A 252 35.42 1.82 -66.21
N ALA A 253 36.17 2.16 -65.15
CA ALA A 253 37.51 2.73 -65.29
C ALA A 253 38.51 1.73 -65.90
N MET A 254 38.48 0.46 -65.47
CA MET A 254 39.35 -0.59 -66.00
C MET A 254 39.01 -0.89 -67.46
N PHE A 255 37.72 -1.01 -67.80
CA PHE A 255 37.26 -1.20 -69.18
C PHE A 255 37.72 -0.06 -70.10
N HIS A 256 37.62 1.19 -69.67
CA HIS A 256 38.07 2.34 -70.46
C HIS A 256 39.59 2.32 -70.71
N ILE A 257 40.39 1.95 -69.69
CA ILE A 257 41.85 1.81 -69.82
C ILE A 257 42.20 0.63 -70.74
N GLU A 258 41.48 -0.49 -70.66
CA GLU A 258 41.71 -1.67 -71.49
C GLU A 258 41.36 -1.44 -72.96
N ALA A 259 40.23 -0.77 -73.24
CA ALA A 259 39.87 -0.35 -74.59
C ALA A 259 40.97 0.55 -75.20
N TRP A 260 41.44 1.54 -74.45
CA TRP A 260 42.53 2.42 -74.87
C TRP A 260 43.85 1.67 -75.11
N LEU A 261 44.20 0.70 -74.25
CA LEU A 261 45.40 -0.13 -74.45
C LEU A 261 45.28 -0.99 -75.72
N GLY A 262 44.08 -1.47 -76.04
CA GLY A 262 43.78 -2.15 -77.31
C GLY A 262 43.98 -1.23 -78.53
N GLU A 263 43.43 -0.02 -78.50
CA GLU A 263 43.61 0.98 -79.55
C GLU A 263 45.08 1.41 -79.73
N VAL A 264 45.83 1.61 -78.63
CA VAL A 264 47.28 1.93 -78.72
C VAL A 264 48.06 0.75 -79.29
N THR A 265 47.73 -0.49 -78.90
CA THR A 265 48.34 -1.70 -79.46
C THR A 265 48.11 -1.77 -80.98
N GLN A 266 46.89 -1.47 -81.43
CA GLN A 266 46.57 -1.42 -82.86
C GLN A 266 47.34 -0.30 -83.57
N TYR A 267 47.35 0.92 -83.02
CA TYR A 267 48.08 2.07 -83.56
C TYR A 267 49.58 1.80 -83.70
N LEU A 268 50.22 1.25 -82.65
CA LEU A 268 51.64 0.86 -82.68
C LEU A 268 51.92 -0.26 -83.70
N ASN A 269 50.96 -1.16 -83.93
CA ASN A 269 51.08 -2.21 -84.94
C ASN A 269 51.01 -1.64 -86.37
N VAL A 270 50.07 -0.74 -86.66
CA VAL A 270 49.99 -0.03 -87.96
C VAL A 270 51.29 0.74 -88.23
N LEU A 271 51.78 1.50 -87.25
CA LEU A 271 53.08 2.19 -87.36
C LEU A 271 54.28 1.24 -87.58
N ARG A 272 54.18 -0.03 -87.20
CA ARG A 272 55.25 -1.02 -87.34
C ARG A 272 55.19 -1.75 -88.69
N VAL A 273 53.99 -2.08 -89.17
CA VAL A 273 53.77 -2.86 -90.40
C VAL A 273 53.71 -1.97 -91.64
N GLU A 274 52.91 -0.90 -91.60
CA GLU A 274 52.66 -0.07 -92.79
C GLU A 274 53.70 1.03 -92.97
N PHE A 275 54.21 1.59 -91.87
CA PHE A 275 55.13 2.74 -91.89
C PHE A 275 56.46 2.46 -91.17
N PRO A 276 57.16 1.35 -91.48
CA PRO A 276 58.28 0.84 -90.68
C PRO A 276 59.41 1.85 -90.47
N GLN A 277 59.66 2.74 -91.44
CA GLN A 277 60.77 3.71 -91.42
C GLN A 277 60.38 5.17 -91.13
N GLN A 278 59.09 5.53 -91.20
CA GLN A 278 58.68 6.95 -91.18
C GLN A 278 58.42 7.51 -89.76
N TYR A 279 57.89 6.69 -88.83
CA TYR A 279 57.38 7.18 -87.54
C TYR A 279 58.14 6.62 -86.31
N HIS A 280 59.44 6.37 -86.42
CA HIS A 280 60.24 5.80 -85.32
C HIS A 280 60.14 6.60 -84.00
N MET A 281 60.19 7.94 -84.06
CA MET A 281 60.11 8.80 -82.87
C MET A 281 58.70 8.80 -82.25
N GLU A 282 57.66 8.82 -83.08
CA GLU A 282 56.26 8.80 -82.60
C GLU A 282 55.93 7.42 -82.00
N ARG A 283 56.40 6.33 -82.60
CA ARG A 283 56.28 4.96 -82.05
C ARG A 283 56.88 4.87 -80.65
N ALA A 284 58.14 5.29 -80.46
CA ALA A 284 58.81 5.27 -79.16
C ALA A 284 58.13 6.18 -78.10
N LYS A 285 57.52 7.29 -78.53
CA LYS A 285 56.71 8.18 -77.67
C LYS A 285 55.39 7.53 -77.23
N TRP A 286 54.73 6.78 -78.11
CA TRP A 286 53.51 6.03 -77.77
C TRP A 286 53.79 4.80 -76.92
N GLU A 287 54.88 4.06 -77.17
CA GLU A 287 55.35 2.97 -76.30
C GLU A 287 55.61 3.46 -74.85
N LYS A 288 56.19 4.66 -74.69
CA LYS A 288 56.34 5.31 -73.36
C LYS A 288 55.00 5.67 -72.70
N LYS A 289 54.04 6.23 -73.46
CA LYS A 289 52.69 6.54 -72.95
C LYS A 289 51.95 5.28 -72.52
N GLU A 290 52.03 4.23 -73.34
CA GLU A 290 51.43 2.92 -73.08
C GLU A 290 52.00 2.29 -71.79
N GLY A 291 53.34 2.32 -71.63
CA GLY A 291 54.01 1.89 -70.40
C GLY A 291 53.60 2.70 -69.16
N LEU A 292 53.36 4.01 -69.29
CA LEU A 292 52.83 4.84 -68.20
C LEU A 292 51.39 4.47 -67.85
N VAL A 293 50.50 4.32 -68.83
CA VAL A 293 49.10 3.95 -68.58
C VAL A 293 48.97 2.55 -67.98
N ARG A 294 49.84 1.58 -68.34
CA ARG A 294 49.89 0.28 -67.65
C ARG A 294 50.23 0.41 -66.15
N LYS A 295 51.18 1.26 -65.78
CA LYS A 295 51.51 1.54 -64.36
C LYS A 295 50.35 2.24 -63.66
N ASN A 296 49.77 3.26 -64.29
CA ASN A 296 48.59 3.94 -63.75
C ASN A 296 47.41 2.97 -63.54
N LYS A 297 47.24 1.96 -64.40
CA LYS A 297 46.23 0.90 -64.24
C LYS A 297 46.47 0.10 -62.96
N THR A 298 47.69 -0.38 -62.73
CA THR A 298 48.01 -1.17 -61.52
C THR A 298 47.88 -0.34 -60.24
N ASP A 299 48.31 0.92 -60.27
CA ASP A 299 48.21 1.83 -59.12
C ASP A 299 46.74 2.17 -58.80
N LEU A 300 45.92 2.39 -59.85
CA LEU A 300 44.48 2.62 -59.71
C LEU A 300 43.76 1.37 -59.18
N GLN A 301 44.17 0.17 -59.62
CA GLN A 301 43.63 -1.09 -59.14
C GLN A 301 43.90 -1.30 -57.64
N SER A 302 45.12 -1.00 -57.17
CA SER A 302 45.46 -1.05 -55.73
C SER A 302 44.56 -0.11 -54.93
N ARG A 303 44.41 1.14 -55.36
CA ARG A 303 43.56 2.14 -54.69
C ARG A 303 42.10 1.70 -54.58
N PHE A 304 41.52 1.13 -55.66
CA PHE A 304 40.16 0.58 -55.59
C PHE A 304 40.08 -0.61 -54.63
N GLN A 305 41.08 -1.48 -54.59
CA GLN A 305 41.13 -2.62 -53.68
C GLN A 305 41.23 -2.20 -52.20
N GLU A 306 42.06 -1.19 -51.90
CA GLU A 306 42.22 -0.59 -50.58
C GLU A 306 40.92 0.09 -50.11
N LEU A 307 40.28 0.89 -50.97
CA LEU A 307 39.02 1.56 -50.66
C LEU A 307 37.90 0.54 -50.41
N LEU A 308 37.75 -0.46 -51.28
CA LEU A 308 36.79 -1.56 -51.07
C LEU A 308 37.06 -2.30 -49.75
N GLN A 309 38.32 -2.57 -49.41
CA GLN A 309 38.66 -3.21 -48.13
C GLN A 309 38.26 -2.34 -46.93
N GLN A 310 38.41 -1.01 -47.01
CA GLN A 310 38.01 -0.07 -45.97
C GLN A 310 36.48 0.04 -45.82
N LEU A 311 35.72 0.00 -46.92
CA LEU A 311 34.25 -0.09 -46.87
C LEU A 311 33.81 -1.39 -46.17
N HIS A 312 34.38 -2.54 -46.51
CA HIS A 312 34.07 -3.81 -45.84
C HIS A 312 34.41 -3.83 -44.33
N GLN A 313 35.29 -2.92 -43.86
CA GLN A 313 35.57 -2.71 -42.44
C GLN A 313 34.59 -1.74 -41.75
N GLY A 314 33.61 -1.20 -42.48
CA GLY A 314 32.59 -0.28 -41.95
C GLY A 314 33.01 1.18 -41.91
N ARG A 315 34.03 1.62 -42.68
CA ARG A 315 34.24 3.05 -42.92
C ARG A 315 33.22 3.59 -43.91
N GLU A 316 32.74 4.80 -43.66
CA GLU A 316 31.83 5.54 -44.54
C GLU A 316 32.55 6.04 -45.79
N LEU A 317 31.95 5.89 -46.97
CA LEU A 317 32.54 6.31 -48.25
C LEU A 317 32.95 7.79 -48.30
N GLU A 318 32.20 8.69 -47.66
CA GLU A 318 32.50 10.12 -47.60
C GLU A 318 33.80 10.45 -46.84
N SER A 319 34.20 9.57 -45.91
CA SER A 319 35.45 9.71 -45.13
C SER A 319 36.70 9.27 -45.89
N LEU A 320 36.54 8.61 -47.05
CA LEU A 320 37.63 7.98 -47.79
C LEU A 320 38.19 8.88 -48.91
N PRO A 321 39.49 8.75 -49.25
CA PRO A 321 40.08 9.51 -50.34
C PRO A 321 39.42 9.18 -51.69
N ARG A 322 38.77 10.17 -52.31
CA ARG A 322 38.08 9.99 -53.59
C ARG A 322 39.04 9.54 -54.70
N ILE A 323 38.75 8.39 -55.30
CA ILE A 323 39.52 7.85 -56.42
C ILE A 323 39.24 8.67 -57.69
N ASN A 324 40.30 9.23 -58.28
CA ASN A 324 40.28 9.95 -59.53
C ASN A 324 40.86 9.06 -60.64
N VAL A 325 40.14 8.92 -61.76
CA VAL A 325 40.60 8.17 -62.93
C VAL A 325 41.54 9.08 -63.74
N PRO A 326 42.80 8.68 -64.01
CA PRO A 326 43.72 9.50 -64.81
C PRO A 326 43.20 9.67 -66.26
N PRO A 327 43.24 10.88 -66.85
CA PRO A 327 42.80 11.10 -68.22
C PRO A 327 43.74 10.40 -69.21
N LEU A 328 43.16 9.75 -70.22
CA LEU A 328 43.91 8.96 -71.20
C LEU A 328 44.32 9.81 -72.43
N PRO A 329 45.56 9.70 -72.93
CA PRO A 329 46.02 10.46 -74.11
C PRO A 329 45.27 10.08 -75.40
N GLN A 330 44.72 11.04 -76.14
CA GLN A 330 43.99 10.78 -77.40
C GLN A 330 44.90 10.20 -78.51
N ILE A 331 44.47 9.10 -79.12
CA ILE A 331 45.23 8.32 -80.10
C ILE A 331 44.94 8.84 -81.52
N PRO A 332 45.95 9.24 -82.32
CA PRO A 332 45.75 9.82 -83.65
C PRO A 332 45.52 8.73 -84.72
N LEU A 333 44.55 7.83 -84.49
CA LEU A 333 44.22 6.74 -85.41
C LEU A 333 43.54 7.26 -86.69
N ALA A 334 42.82 8.40 -86.61
CA ALA A 334 42.24 9.07 -87.77
C ALA A 334 43.31 9.55 -88.76
N ASP A 335 44.40 10.12 -88.25
CA ASP A 335 45.50 10.67 -89.06
C ASP A 335 46.20 9.56 -89.85
N LEU A 336 46.42 8.38 -89.25
CA LEU A 336 46.97 7.23 -89.97
C LEU A 336 46.04 6.71 -91.07
N ARG A 337 44.72 6.63 -90.81
CA ARG A 337 43.75 6.24 -91.85
C ARG A 337 43.74 7.23 -93.00
N PHE A 338 43.88 8.54 -92.73
CA PHE A 338 44.02 9.55 -93.76
C PHE A 338 45.31 9.37 -94.57
N CYS A 339 46.46 9.16 -93.90
CA CYS A 339 47.73 8.86 -94.58
C CYS A 339 47.66 7.60 -95.46
N GLN A 340 46.96 6.55 -95.01
CA GLN A 340 46.78 5.31 -95.76
C GLN A 340 45.93 5.52 -97.03
N VAL A 341 44.82 6.26 -96.92
CA VAL A 341 43.97 6.64 -98.08
C VAL A 341 44.73 7.55 -99.06
N MET A 342 45.55 8.49 -98.57
CA MET A 342 46.38 9.32 -99.45
C MET A 342 47.48 8.52 -100.16
N GLN A 343 48.00 7.45 -99.54
CA GLN A 343 49.00 6.57 -100.16
C GLN A 343 48.39 5.60 -101.18
N SER A 344 47.15 5.14 -101.00
CA SER A 344 46.46 4.34 -102.04
C SER A 344 46.07 5.14 -103.28
N LEU A 345 46.05 6.48 -103.17
CA LEU A 345 45.88 7.42 -104.28
C LEU A 345 47.20 7.87 -104.94
N ALA A 346 48.37 7.43 -104.42
CA ALA A 346 49.66 7.77 -104.99
C ALA A 346 49.99 6.91 -106.23
N PRO A 347 50.64 7.46 -107.28
CA PRO A 347 51.06 6.67 -108.44
C PRO A 347 52.04 5.55 -108.03
N PRO A 348 51.97 4.36 -108.67
CA PRO A 348 52.88 3.26 -108.37
C PRO A 348 54.34 3.65 -108.70
N PRO A 349 55.32 3.23 -107.90
CA PRO A 349 56.72 3.54 -108.16
C PRO A 349 57.20 2.91 -109.48
N PRO A 350 58.04 3.60 -110.27
CA PRO A 350 58.55 3.07 -111.53
C PRO A 350 59.43 1.83 -111.31
N PRO A 351 59.43 0.85 -112.23
CA PRO A 351 60.13 -0.42 -112.04
C PRO A 351 61.66 -0.23 -112.01
N PRO A 352 62.39 -0.93 -111.12
CA PRO A 352 63.83 -0.79 -110.99
C PRO A 352 64.56 -1.30 -112.24
N HIS A 353 65.29 -0.40 -112.90
CA HIS A 353 66.10 -0.73 -114.07
C HIS A 353 67.46 -1.34 -113.65
N PRO A 354 67.93 -2.42 -114.29
CA PRO A 354 69.22 -3.04 -113.95
C PRO A 354 70.38 -2.49 -114.81
N LEU A 355 71.60 -2.50 -114.23
CA LEU A 355 72.92 -2.22 -114.86
C LEU A 355 73.15 -0.74 -115.24
N HIS A 356 74.32 -0.10 -115.00
CA HIS A 356 75.65 -0.53 -115.47
C HIS A 356 76.83 -0.01 -114.63
N GLN A 357 77.97 -0.68 -114.81
CA GLN A 357 79.28 -0.46 -114.19
C GLN A 357 80.09 0.66 -114.90
N PRO A 358 81.01 1.39 -114.22
CA PRO A 358 81.66 2.61 -114.77
C PRO A 358 83.00 2.33 -115.49
N LEU A 359 83.57 3.37 -116.13
CA LEU A 359 85.01 3.72 -116.38
C LEU A 359 85.13 4.60 -117.68
N PRO A 360 86.23 5.35 -117.96
CA PRO A 360 87.11 6.11 -117.07
C PRO A 360 87.73 7.45 -117.64
N LEU A 361 88.55 8.10 -116.80
CA LEU A 361 89.79 8.86 -117.11
C LEU A 361 89.75 10.29 -117.73
N GLN A 362 90.27 11.25 -116.94
CA GLN A 362 91.45 12.04 -117.34
C GLN A 362 92.34 12.39 -116.11
N ARG A 363 93.68 12.37 -116.30
CA ARG A 363 94.73 12.75 -115.32
C ARG A 363 95.11 14.23 -115.53
N HIS A 364 95.10 15.08 -114.49
CA HIS A 364 96.27 15.53 -113.68
C HIS A 364 97.31 16.39 -114.43
N PRO A 365 97.87 17.46 -113.79
CA PRO A 365 99.03 17.25 -112.92
C PRO A 365 99.03 17.95 -111.54
N HIS A 366 99.82 17.34 -110.67
CA HIS A 366 100.13 17.57 -109.25
C HIS A 366 100.61 18.97 -108.82
N TYR A 367 100.33 19.30 -107.55
CA TYR A 367 101.32 19.82 -106.59
C TYR A 367 101.14 19.13 -105.21
N TYR A 368 102.23 18.93 -104.46
CA TYR A 368 102.37 18.17 -103.19
C TYR A 368 103.51 18.84 -102.36
N PRO A 369 103.78 18.49 -101.06
CA PRO A 369 102.93 18.26 -99.87
C PRO A 369 103.31 19.31 -98.76
N PRO A 370 103.75 19.05 -97.48
CA PRO A 370 103.77 17.88 -96.56
C PRO A 370 102.36 17.47 -96.07
N ARG A 371 102.06 16.51 -95.16
CA ARG A 371 102.75 15.55 -94.23
C ARG A 371 103.16 15.97 -92.80
N TYR A 372 102.41 15.45 -91.81
CA TYR A 372 102.83 14.72 -90.57
C TYR A 372 101.61 13.84 -90.16
N ARG A 373 101.58 12.50 -90.15
CA ARG A 373 102.26 11.45 -89.35
C ARG A 373 102.17 11.58 -87.80
N HIS A 374 101.12 10.96 -87.26
CA HIS A 374 101.12 9.85 -86.26
C HIS A 374 101.68 10.05 -84.82
N PRO A 375 101.29 9.16 -83.86
CA PRO A 375 101.28 9.44 -82.41
C PRO A 375 102.49 8.83 -81.66
N PRO A 376 102.50 8.91 -80.32
CA PRO A 376 102.21 7.71 -79.51
C PRO A 376 100.86 7.74 -78.77
#